data_AF-Q1QR65-F1
#
_entry.id   AF-Q1QR65-F1
#
_cell.length_a   1.000
_cell.length_b   1.000
_cell.length_c   1.000
_cell.angle_alpha   90.00
_cell.angle_beta   90.00
_cell.angle_gamma   90.00
#
_symmetry.space_group_name_H-M   'P 1'
#
loop_
_entity.id
_entity.type
_entity.pdbx_description
1 polymer ?
#
loop_
_entity_poly.entity_id
_entity_poly.type
_entity_poly.pdbx_seq_one_letter_code
_entity_poly.pdbx_strand_id
1 'polypeptide(L)'
;MTWTINPTPLQAIVARSLSFAAIAAFTLNPALTPVFASDYRVPAATAGAKMHAQSLSLGIGKSVVVDLPRDVKDVLVADPKIANAVVRSAQRAYIIGAAVGQTNIIFFDGSGQQISAYDIAVTRDLNGLRAALKQILPNADIKIDGLGDGVVLSGWAQSPVESQQAADLAARLAGGADKVVNSIAVRGRDQVMLKVVVAEVQRDIIKQLGVDLSANLSYGTAVVNFNNSNPFLATGSALVPGNSVVGGFGKSIINGVTMPTVQATLRAMENSGVIRTLAEPSLTAISGESANFLAGGEFPIPSGVSCTNGTCTPTVTFKKFGISLNFTPVVLSEGRISLRVATEASEVNNENAIQISGTAVPSIKTRRADTTLEIPSGGSMVMAGLIKQQTKQSISGMPGVSQIPVLGTLFRSRDYVNNNTELMILVTPYVVRAVAQKDLSRPDDGFADASDPQADLLGSINRIYGVPGRAEPARQYRGTYGFITD
;
A
#
# COMPACT_ATOMS: atom_id res chain seq x y z
N MET A 1 16.74 37.66 64.89
CA MET A 1 16.48 36.23 64.60
C MET A 1 17.11 35.93 63.26
N THR A 2 18.28 35.31 63.29
CA THR A 2 19.36 35.45 62.30
C THR A 2 19.63 34.15 61.55
N TRP A 3 19.58 34.27 60.22
CA TRP A 3 20.58 33.86 59.23
C TRP A 3 21.07 32.39 59.15
N THR A 4 20.70 31.76 58.01
CA THR A 4 21.54 31.11 56.97
C THR A 4 22.68 30.14 57.32
N ILE A 5 22.81 29.06 56.53
CA ILE A 5 23.97 28.65 55.67
C ILE A 5 23.98 27.12 55.51
N ASN A 6 24.12 26.65 54.27
CA ASN A 6 24.54 25.27 53.90
C ASN A 6 26.08 25.23 53.91
N PRO A 7 26.76 24.14 54.36
CA PRO A 7 27.38 23.28 53.34
C PRO A 7 27.63 21.78 53.70
N THR A 8 27.69 20.99 52.62
CA THR A 8 28.49 19.76 52.36
C THR A 8 28.30 18.46 53.16
N PRO A 9 28.21 17.30 52.46
CA PRO A 9 28.30 15.98 53.07
C PRO A 9 29.75 15.48 53.14
N LEU A 10 30.20 15.18 54.36
CA LEU A 10 31.32 14.30 54.66
C LEU A 10 30.75 12.94 55.07
N GLN A 11 31.44 11.87 54.65
CA GLN A 11 31.25 10.45 55.02
C GLN A 11 30.35 9.62 54.10
N ALA A 12 30.98 8.97 53.12
CA ALA A 12 30.87 7.51 52.93
C ALA A 12 31.98 7.07 51.96
N ILE A 13 33.17 6.91 52.54
CA ILE A 13 34.32 6.23 51.99
C ILE A 13 33.97 4.74 51.90
N VAL A 14 34.09 4.13 50.72
CA VAL A 14 34.63 2.78 50.42
C VAL A 14 34.37 2.50 48.94
N ALA A 15 35.33 1.81 48.30
CA ALA A 15 35.34 1.34 46.90
C ALA A 15 35.96 2.27 45.86
N ARG A 16 37.27 2.55 46.02
CA ARG A 16 38.24 2.67 44.90
C ARG A 16 39.67 2.69 45.44
N SER A 17 40.35 1.54 45.36
CA SER A 17 41.81 1.37 45.17
C SER A 17 42.26 0.03 45.76
N LEU A 18 42.50 -0.97 44.90
CA LEU A 18 43.38 -2.09 45.22
C LEU A 18 44.11 -2.48 43.93
N SER A 19 45.23 -1.81 43.73
CA SER A 19 46.33 -2.19 42.85
C SER A 19 47.57 -2.19 43.73
N PHE A 20 48.41 -3.21 43.55
CA PHE A 20 49.70 -3.51 44.18
C PHE A 20 49.74 -4.63 45.24
N ALA A 21 50.75 -5.49 45.06
CA ALA A 21 51.28 -6.55 45.92
C ALA A 21 50.66 -7.96 45.80
N ALA A 22 51.15 -8.72 44.83
CA ALA A 22 51.28 -10.18 44.94
C ALA A 22 52.49 -10.66 44.11
N ILE A 23 53.69 -10.51 44.65
CA ILE A 23 54.91 -11.17 44.19
C ILE A 23 55.47 -11.96 45.39
N ALA A 24 55.95 -13.17 45.11
CA ALA A 24 56.70 -14.09 45.97
C ALA A 24 55.88 -14.99 46.90
N ALA A 25 55.49 -16.16 46.38
CA ALA A 25 55.75 -17.48 46.99
C ALA A 25 55.04 -18.58 46.19
N PHE A 26 55.73 -19.18 45.20
CA PHE A 26 55.45 -20.56 44.78
C PHE A 26 56.64 -21.08 43.96
N THR A 27 57.75 -21.33 44.65
CA THR A 27 58.84 -22.17 44.14
C THR A 27 58.71 -23.55 44.75
N LEU A 28 58.61 -24.56 43.88
CA LEU A 28 59.07 -25.96 44.00
C LEU A 28 58.04 -27.01 43.57
N ASN A 29 58.48 -27.75 42.53
CA ASN A 29 58.21 -29.16 42.20
C ASN A 29 57.19 -29.49 41.09
N PRO A 30 57.38 -30.60 40.34
CA PRO A 30 58.41 -30.74 39.30
C PRO A 30 57.83 -31.08 37.92
N ALA A 31 58.73 -31.05 36.93
CA ALA A 31 58.50 -31.16 35.50
C ALA A 31 57.77 -32.44 35.04
N LEU A 32 56.62 -32.25 34.38
CA LEU A 32 56.12 -33.16 33.35
C LEU A 32 56.56 -32.61 32.00
N THR A 33 57.43 -33.33 31.32
CA THR A 33 57.94 -33.02 29.98
C THR A 33 56.79 -32.98 28.97
N PRO A 34 56.60 -31.90 28.18
CA PRO A 34 55.70 -31.96 27.04
C PRO A 34 56.30 -32.89 25.98
N VAL A 35 55.57 -33.94 25.62
CA VAL A 35 55.81 -34.70 24.41
C VAL A 35 55.47 -33.78 23.24
N PHE A 36 56.50 -33.22 22.62
CA PHE A 36 56.35 -32.57 21.33
C PHE A 36 56.04 -33.64 20.30
N ALA A 37 54.84 -33.58 19.71
CA ALA A 37 54.61 -34.24 18.44
C ALA A 37 55.65 -33.72 17.45
N SER A 38 56.54 -34.60 17.02
CA SER A 38 57.47 -34.32 15.93
C SER A 38 56.67 -34.13 14.66
N ASP A 39 56.36 -32.88 14.30
CA ASP A 39 56.00 -32.53 12.93
C ASP A 39 57.16 -33.02 12.05
N TYR A 40 56.87 -34.03 11.23
CA TYR A 40 57.80 -34.53 10.24
C TYR A 40 57.95 -33.46 9.16
N ARG A 41 58.83 -32.47 9.41
CA ARG A 41 59.24 -31.51 8.39
C ARG A 41 60.18 -32.22 7.42
N VAL A 42 59.66 -32.53 6.24
CA VAL A 42 60.50 -32.82 5.08
C VAL A 42 61.36 -31.56 4.83
N PRO A 43 62.70 -31.67 4.78
CA PRO A 43 63.54 -30.51 4.51
C PRO A 43 63.28 -30.03 3.08
N ALA A 44 62.90 -28.77 2.94
CA ALA A 44 62.81 -28.11 1.64
C ALA A 44 64.23 -27.92 1.09
N ALA A 45 64.48 -28.49 -0.09
CA ALA A 45 65.67 -28.20 -0.86
C ALA A 45 65.74 -26.70 -1.21
N THR A 46 66.97 -26.18 -1.16
CA THR A 46 67.37 -24.81 -1.45
C THR A 46 66.96 -24.34 -2.84
N ALA A 47 66.62 -23.05 -2.92
CA ALA A 47 65.96 -22.38 -4.03
C ALA A 47 66.61 -22.56 -5.41
N GLY A 48 65.75 -22.90 -6.38
CA GLY A 48 65.93 -22.67 -7.81
C GLY A 48 64.56 -22.54 -8.48
N ALA A 49 64.27 -21.38 -9.09
CA ALA A 49 63.08 -21.02 -9.87
C ALA A 49 61.71 -21.06 -9.15
N LYS A 50 61.22 -19.90 -8.70
CA LYS A 50 59.78 -19.69 -8.38
C LYS A 50 58.97 -19.76 -9.68
N MET A 51 58.55 -20.94 -10.10
CA MET A 51 57.52 -21.05 -11.14
C MET A 51 56.14 -20.90 -10.49
N HIS A 52 55.40 -19.86 -10.90
CA HIS A 52 54.00 -19.69 -10.51
C HIS A 52 53.15 -20.79 -11.15
N ALA A 53 52.31 -21.45 -10.35
CA ALA A 53 51.31 -22.36 -10.88
C ALA A 53 50.36 -21.57 -11.79
N GLN A 54 50.15 -22.05 -13.01
CA GLN A 54 49.25 -21.42 -13.97
C GLN A 54 47.82 -21.94 -13.71
N SER A 55 46.86 -21.04 -13.52
CA SER A 55 45.46 -21.43 -13.35
C SER A 55 44.85 -21.82 -14.69
N LEU A 56 44.21 -22.99 -14.74
CA LEU A 56 43.56 -23.53 -15.94
C LEU A 56 42.13 -23.98 -15.61
N SER A 57 41.13 -23.34 -16.21
CA SER A 57 39.74 -23.78 -16.08
C SER A 57 39.39 -24.79 -17.18
N LEU A 58 38.81 -25.93 -16.79
CA LEU A 58 38.46 -27.02 -17.69
C LEU A 58 37.01 -27.47 -17.47
N GLY A 59 36.33 -27.86 -18.53
CA GLY A 59 35.00 -28.47 -18.44
C GLY A 59 35.07 -29.96 -18.11
N ILE A 60 34.06 -30.50 -17.42
CA ILE A 60 33.91 -31.96 -17.23
C ILE A 60 33.90 -32.66 -18.60
N GLY A 61 34.72 -33.69 -18.76
CA GLY A 61 34.85 -34.46 -20.00
C GLY A 61 35.56 -33.71 -21.14
N LYS A 62 36.12 -32.52 -20.89
CA LYS A 62 36.93 -31.77 -21.85
C LYS A 62 38.41 -32.02 -21.59
N SER A 63 39.21 -31.85 -22.64
CA SER A 63 40.67 -31.92 -22.55
C SER A 63 41.33 -30.72 -23.19
N VAL A 64 42.48 -30.33 -22.63
CA VAL A 64 43.34 -29.27 -23.14
C VAL A 64 44.72 -29.84 -23.37
N VAL A 65 45.33 -29.45 -24.49
CA VAL A 65 46.72 -29.77 -24.81
C VAL A 65 47.62 -28.71 -24.19
N VAL A 66 48.64 -29.16 -23.47
CA VAL A 66 49.67 -28.32 -22.89
C VAL A 66 51.01 -28.72 -23.50
N ASP A 67 51.67 -27.74 -24.12
CA ASP A 67 53.04 -27.88 -24.61
C ASP A 67 54.00 -27.47 -23.48
N LEU A 68 54.95 -28.35 -23.18
CA LEU A 68 55.91 -28.20 -22.09
C LEU A 68 57.24 -27.65 -22.64
N PRO A 69 57.90 -26.71 -21.94
CA PRO A 69 59.13 -26.09 -22.42
C PRO A 69 60.36 -27.01 -22.40
N ARG A 70 60.25 -28.18 -21.76
CA ARG A 70 61.32 -29.18 -21.60
C ARG A 70 60.74 -30.58 -21.59
N ASP A 71 61.62 -31.56 -21.81
CA ASP A 71 61.26 -32.97 -21.84
C ASP A 71 60.79 -33.47 -20.46
N VAL A 72 59.53 -33.89 -20.39
CA VAL A 72 58.91 -34.43 -19.19
C VAL A 72 59.25 -35.90 -19.01
N LYS A 73 59.59 -36.26 -17.77
CA LYS A 73 59.85 -37.66 -17.40
C LYS A 73 58.85 -38.17 -16.37
N ASP A 74 58.33 -37.30 -15.51
CA ASP A 74 57.40 -37.67 -14.45
C ASP A 74 56.28 -36.63 -14.30
N VAL A 75 55.10 -37.10 -13.87
CA VAL A 75 53.89 -36.28 -13.70
C VAL A 75 53.22 -36.63 -12.38
N LEU A 76 53.01 -35.62 -11.55
CA LEU A 76 52.25 -35.74 -10.32
C LEU A 76 50.88 -35.09 -10.50
N VAL A 77 49.85 -35.88 -10.23
CA VAL A 77 48.45 -35.43 -10.19
C VAL A 77 47.97 -35.59 -8.76
N ALA A 78 47.54 -34.50 -8.11
CA ALA A 78 47.13 -34.57 -6.71
C ALA A 78 45.83 -35.36 -6.51
N ASP A 79 44.84 -35.16 -7.38
CA ASP A 79 43.61 -35.96 -7.38
C ASP A 79 43.22 -36.39 -8.82
N PRO A 80 43.55 -37.64 -9.22
CA PRO A 80 43.23 -38.15 -10.55
C PRO A 80 41.73 -38.36 -10.77
N LYS A 81 40.89 -38.34 -9.73
CA LYS A 81 39.43 -38.41 -9.89
C LYS A 81 38.84 -37.10 -10.41
N ILE A 82 39.50 -35.97 -10.14
CA ILE A 82 39.08 -34.63 -10.56
C ILE A 82 39.60 -34.34 -11.97
N ALA A 83 40.91 -34.44 -12.18
CA ALA A 83 41.52 -34.28 -13.50
C ALA A 83 42.70 -35.23 -13.66
N ASN A 84 42.90 -35.74 -14.88
CA ASN A 84 44.00 -36.64 -15.21
C ASN A 84 44.90 -36.03 -16.28
N ALA A 85 46.21 -36.27 -16.20
CA ALA A 85 47.17 -35.85 -17.20
C ALA A 85 47.79 -37.06 -17.90
N VAL A 86 47.76 -37.04 -19.24
CA VAL A 86 48.35 -38.08 -20.08
C VAL A 86 49.42 -37.46 -20.95
N VAL A 87 50.67 -37.87 -20.75
CA VAL A 87 51.79 -37.45 -21.60
C VAL A 87 51.77 -38.25 -22.90
N ARG A 88 51.79 -37.58 -24.04
CA ARG A 88 51.80 -38.22 -25.37
C ARG A 88 53.16 -38.16 -26.05
N SER A 89 53.95 -37.13 -25.76
CA SER A 89 55.34 -36.97 -26.22
C SER A 89 56.16 -36.24 -25.17
N ALA A 90 57.49 -36.23 -25.31
CA ALA A 90 58.39 -35.60 -24.35
C ALA A 90 58.03 -34.14 -23.99
N GLN A 91 57.39 -33.39 -24.90
CA GLN A 91 57.01 -31.99 -24.66
C GLN A 91 55.50 -31.73 -24.76
N ARG A 92 54.64 -32.76 -24.74
CA ARG A 92 53.19 -32.56 -24.89
C ARG A 92 52.38 -33.46 -23.97
N ALA A 93 51.53 -32.83 -23.16
CA ALA A 93 50.60 -33.49 -22.25
C ALA A 93 49.15 -33.08 -22.56
N TYR A 94 48.22 -34.01 -22.33
CA TYR A 94 46.79 -33.77 -22.37
C TYR A 94 46.27 -33.77 -20.94
N ILE A 95 45.62 -32.68 -20.54
CA ILE A 95 44.93 -32.58 -19.26
C ILE A 95 43.45 -32.80 -19.53
N ILE A 96 42.83 -33.75 -18.83
CA ILE A 96 41.44 -34.19 -19.03
C ILE A 96 40.67 -34.00 -17.72
N GLY A 97 39.58 -33.25 -17.75
CA GLY A 97 38.70 -33.07 -16.59
C GLY A 97 37.76 -34.27 -16.46
N ALA A 98 37.80 -34.96 -15.32
CA ALA A 98 36.99 -36.15 -15.06
C ALA A 98 35.78 -35.83 -14.16
N ALA A 99 35.99 -35.10 -13.06
CA ALA A 99 34.95 -34.73 -12.11
C ALA A 99 35.12 -33.28 -11.64
N VAL A 100 34.04 -32.68 -11.13
CA VAL A 100 34.04 -31.31 -10.61
C VAL A 100 34.93 -31.19 -9.39
N GLY A 101 35.79 -30.17 -9.35
CA GLY A 101 36.68 -29.92 -8.23
C GLY A 101 37.89 -29.09 -8.60
N GLN A 102 38.79 -28.91 -7.64
CA GLN A 102 40.08 -28.28 -7.85
C GLN A 102 41.18 -29.30 -7.61
N THR A 103 42.16 -29.35 -8.50
CA THR A 103 43.34 -30.22 -8.36
C THR A 103 44.53 -29.55 -9.01
N ASN A 104 45.74 -29.93 -8.62
CA ASN A 104 46.97 -29.44 -9.21
C ASN A 104 47.73 -30.57 -9.90
N ILE A 105 48.35 -30.24 -11.03
CA ILE A 105 49.19 -31.14 -11.81
C ILE A 105 50.56 -30.51 -11.97
N ILE A 106 51.60 -31.27 -11.61
CA ILE A 106 52.99 -30.82 -11.65
C ILE A 106 53.79 -31.75 -12.56
N PHE A 107 54.51 -31.16 -13.50
CA PHE A 107 55.36 -31.88 -14.46
C PHE A 107 56.83 -31.74 -14.05
N PHE A 108 57.58 -32.85 -14.03
CA PHE A 108 58.98 -32.89 -13.66
C PHE A 108 59.88 -33.40 -14.79
N ASP A 109 61.11 -32.89 -14.84
CA ASP A 109 62.13 -33.32 -15.79
C ASP A 109 62.93 -34.53 -15.28
N GLY A 110 63.84 -35.04 -16.12
CA GLY A 110 64.67 -36.20 -15.77
C GLY A 110 65.64 -36.00 -14.60
N SER A 111 65.82 -34.77 -14.14
CA SER A 111 66.64 -34.40 -12.98
C SER A 111 65.80 -34.15 -11.71
N GLY A 112 64.48 -34.39 -11.77
CA GLY A 112 63.55 -34.16 -10.67
C GLY A 112 63.22 -32.68 -10.43
N GLN A 113 63.57 -31.79 -11.37
CA GLN A 113 63.24 -30.37 -11.28
C GLN A 113 61.86 -30.12 -11.86
N GLN A 114 61.11 -29.21 -11.24
CA GLN A 114 59.77 -28.83 -11.70
C GLN A 114 59.84 -28.07 -13.03
N ILE A 115 59.15 -28.57 -14.05
CA ILE A 115 59.03 -27.92 -15.36
C ILE A 115 57.88 -26.92 -15.38
N SER A 116 56.72 -27.32 -14.84
CA SER A 116 55.52 -26.48 -14.79
C SER A 116 54.54 -27.04 -13.77
N ALA A 117 53.72 -26.17 -13.19
CA ALA A 117 52.59 -26.56 -12.34
C ALA A 117 51.32 -25.87 -12.87
N TYR A 118 50.22 -26.61 -12.88
CA TYR A 118 48.91 -26.12 -13.28
C TYR A 118 47.92 -26.34 -12.15
N ASP A 119 47.24 -25.27 -11.75
CA ASP A 119 46.11 -25.34 -10.82
C ASP A 119 44.83 -25.42 -11.66
N ILE A 120 44.20 -26.59 -11.64
CA ILE A 120 43.06 -26.91 -12.50
C ILE A 120 41.77 -26.78 -11.71
N ALA A 121 40.85 -25.97 -12.23
CA ALA A 121 39.48 -25.89 -11.74
C ALA A 121 38.55 -26.53 -12.77
N VAL A 122 38.06 -27.74 -12.45
CA VAL A 122 37.09 -28.44 -13.29
C VAL A 122 35.69 -27.98 -12.92
N THR A 123 35.02 -27.32 -13.85
CA THR A 123 33.65 -26.82 -13.69
C THR A 123 32.71 -27.48 -14.70
N ARG A 124 31.40 -27.42 -14.44
CA ARG A 124 30.40 -27.89 -15.39
C ARG A 124 30.44 -27.03 -16.65
N ASP A 125 30.15 -27.62 -17.81
CA ASP A 125 29.98 -26.83 -19.04
C ASP A 125 28.71 -26.00 -18.95
N LEU A 126 28.88 -24.68 -18.84
CA LEU A 126 27.79 -23.71 -18.71
C LEU A 126 27.41 -23.06 -20.04
N ASN A 127 28.02 -23.45 -21.16
CA ASN A 127 27.79 -22.79 -22.45
C ASN A 127 26.35 -22.96 -22.94
N GLY A 128 25.75 -24.14 -22.75
CA GLY A 128 24.35 -24.39 -23.09
C GLY A 128 23.38 -23.53 -22.27
N LEU A 129 23.61 -23.42 -20.96
CA LEU A 129 22.81 -22.57 -20.06
C LEU A 129 22.96 -21.09 -20.44
N ARG A 130 24.17 -20.64 -20.76
CA ARG A 130 24.44 -19.27 -21.19
C ARG A 130 23.73 -18.91 -22.49
N ALA A 131 23.69 -19.84 -23.45
CA ALA A 131 22.96 -19.66 -24.71
C ALA A 131 21.44 -19.59 -24.48
N ALA A 132 20.88 -20.49 -23.66
CA ALA A 132 19.46 -20.51 -23.34
C ALA A 132 18.99 -19.24 -22.62
N LEU A 133 19.75 -18.78 -21.61
CA LEU A 133 19.45 -17.55 -20.90
C LEU A 133 19.51 -16.32 -21.82
N LYS A 134 20.51 -16.22 -22.69
CA LYS A 134 20.63 -15.10 -23.64
C LYS A 134 19.52 -15.09 -24.69
N GLN A 135 18.96 -16.25 -25.05
CA GLN A 135 17.84 -16.36 -25.98
C GLN A 135 16.50 -15.95 -25.34
N ILE A 136 16.28 -16.33 -24.07
CA ILE A 136 15.02 -16.05 -23.37
C ILE A 136 15.00 -14.62 -22.80
N LEU A 137 16.13 -14.16 -22.28
CA LEU A 137 16.31 -12.86 -21.62
C LEU A 137 17.34 -12.01 -22.38
N PRO A 138 17.03 -11.50 -23.59
CA PRO A 138 17.99 -10.76 -24.40
C PRO A 138 18.41 -9.41 -23.80
N ASN A 139 17.58 -8.84 -22.92
CA ASN A 139 17.79 -7.52 -22.30
C ASN A 139 18.43 -7.60 -20.89
N ALA A 140 18.69 -8.80 -20.38
CA ALA A 140 19.35 -9.02 -19.10
C ALA A 140 20.84 -9.31 -19.32
N ASP A 141 21.70 -8.76 -18.44
CA ASP A 141 23.14 -9.04 -18.45
C ASP A 141 23.45 -9.96 -17.28
N ILE A 142 23.21 -11.26 -17.48
CA ILE A 142 23.39 -12.31 -16.47
C ILE A 142 24.69 -13.06 -16.78
N LYS A 143 25.64 -12.98 -15.86
CA LYS A 143 26.86 -13.78 -15.82
C LYS A 143 26.61 -15.04 -15.03
N ILE A 144 27.24 -16.11 -15.49
CA ILE A 144 27.05 -17.46 -14.95
C ILE A 144 28.43 -18.02 -14.69
N ASP A 145 28.68 -18.32 -13.42
CA ASP A 145 29.92 -18.91 -12.95
C ASP A 145 29.63 -20.20 -12.20
N GLY A 146 30.48 -21.21 -12.40
CA GLY A 146 30.39 -22.47 -11.69
C GLY A 146 31.02 -22.36 -10.31
N LEU A 147 30.32 -22.78 -9.27
CA LEU A 147 30.81 -22.83 -7.90
C LEU A 147 30.71 -24.28 -7.39
N GLY A 148 31.79 -25.03 -7.52
CA GLY A 148 31.76 -26.47 -7.27
C GLY A 148 30.72 -27.15 -8.18
N ASP A 149 29.81 -27.93 -7.58
CA ASP A 149 28.70 -28.59 -8.29
C ASP A 149 27.49 -27.65 -8.53
N GLY A 150 27.54 -26.41 -8.01
CA GLY A 150 26.50 -25.40 -8.16
C GLY A 150 26.79 -24.34 -9.21
N VAL A 151 25.79 -23.50 -9.46
CA VAL A 151 25.83 -22.36 -10.39
C VAL A 151 25.49 -21.09 -9.64
N VAL A 152 26.30 -20.05 -9.84
CA VAL A 152 26.02 -18.70 -9.34
C VAL A 152 25.56 -17.85 -10.52
N LEU A 153 24.39 -17.23 -10.37
CA LEU A 153 23.89 -16.23 -11.29
C LEU A 153 24.21 -14.86 -10.73
N SER A 154 24.93 -14.05 -11.50
CA SER A 154 25.27 -12.67 -11.12
C SER A 154 24.98 -11.70 -12.27
N GLY A 155 24.92 -10.40 -11.99
CA GLY A 155 24.63 -9.38 -12.99
C GLY A 155 23.26 -8.74 -12.76
N TRP A 156 22.57 -8.34 -13.84
CA TRP A 156 21.37 -7.53 -13.74
C TRP A 156 20.21 -8.03 -14.60
N ALA A 157 18.99 -7.96 -14.06
CA ALA A 157 17.72 -8.19 -14.76
C ALA A 157 16.85 -6.92 -14.73
N GLN A 158 15.90 -6.79 -15.66
CA GLN A 158 15.03 -5.60 -15.72
C GLN A 158 13.89 -5.67 -14.70
N SER A 159 13.40 -6.87 -14.39
CA SER A 159 12.30 -7.07 -13.44
C SER A 159 12.59 -8.21 -12.44
N PRO A 160 11.90 -8.23 -11.29
CA PRO A 160 11.96 -9.37 -10.36
C PRO A 160 11.51 -10.68 -11.02
N VAL A 161 10.54 -10.61 -11.94
CA VAL A 161 10.02 -11.78 -12.67
C VAL A 161 11.09 -12.41 -13.55
N GLU A 162 11.88 -11.61 -14.26
CA GLU A 162 13.00 -12.10 -15.08
C GLU A 162 14.09 -12.76 -14.21
N SER A 163 14.41 -12.17 -13.05
CA SER A 163 15.37 -12.75 -12.09
C SER A 163 14.90 -14.11 -11.59
N GLN A 164 13.62 -14.23 -11.23
CA GLN A 164 13.01 -15.49 -10.80
C GLN A 164 13.06 -16.54 -11.93
N GLN A 165 12.70 -16.15 -13.14
CA GLN A 165 12.70 -17.04 -14.31
C GLN A 165 14.12 -17.54 -14.65
N ALA A 166 15.14 -16.68 -14.51
CA ALA A 166 16.53 -17.07 -14.69
C ALA A 166 16.98 -18.10 -13.65
N ALA A 167 16.60 -17.91 -12.39
CA ALA A 167 16.89 -18.86 -11.32
C ALA A 167 16.20 -20.21 -11.54
N ASP A 168 14.93 -20.21 -11.96
CA ASP A 168 14.18 -21.43 -12.25
C ASP A 168 14.78 -22.22 -13.42
N LEU A 169 15.22 -21.52 -14.47
CA LEU A 169 15.88 -22.15 -15.62
C LEU A 169 17.23 -22.75 -15.23
N ALA A 170 18.03 -22.02 -14.46
CA ALA A 170 19.31 -22.52 -13.94
C ALA A 170 19.10 -23.73 -13.03
N ALA A 171 18.07 -23.75 -12.18
CA ALA A 171 17.79 -24.87 -11.29
C ALA A 171 17.46 -26.16 -12.06
N ARG A 172 16.68 -26.04 -13.15
CA ARG A 172 16.34 -27.17 -14.02
C ARG A 172 17.56 -27.77 -14.72
N LEU A 173 18.54 -26.94 -15.07
CA LEU A 173 19.74 -27.36 -15.83
C LEU A 173 20.92 -27.75 -14.92
N ALA A 174 20.99 -27.19 -13.70
CA ALA A 174 22.00 -27.53 -12.68
C ALA A 174 21.65 -28.79 -11.86
N GLY A 175 20.43 -29.30 -11.99
CA GLY A 175 19.98 -30.53 -11.32
C GLY A 175 19.42 -30.32 -9.91
N GLY A 176 18.84 -29.15 -9.64
CA GLY A 176 18.16 -28.84 -8.37
C GLY A 176 18.25 -27.37 -7.98
N ALA A 177 17.26 -26.87 -7.23
CA ALA A 177 17.24 -25.49 -6.72
C ALA A 177 18.34 -25.24 -5.68
N ASP A 178 18.72 -26.25 -4.90
CA ASP A 178 19.75 -26.16 -3.85
C ASP A 178 21.16 -25.89 -4.40
N LYS A 179 21.35 -26.08 -5.71
CA LYS A 179 22.62 -25.89 -6.41
C LYS A 179 22.71 -24.53 -7.10
N VAL A 180 21.70 -23.67 -6.99
CA VAL A 180 21.68 -22.36 -7.66
C VAL A 180 21.67 -21.24 -6.63
N VAL A 181 22.67 -20.37 -6.72
CA VAL A 181 22.71 -19.14 -5.94
C VAL A 181 22.31 -17.98 -6.85
N ASN A 182 21.15 -17.38 -6.56
CA ASN A 182 20.68 -16.21 -7.28
C ASN A 182 21.22 -14.92 -6.64
N SER A 183 22.22 -14.31 -7.28
CA SER A 183 22.80 -13.01 -6.94
C SER A 183 22.52 -11.97 -8.04
N ILE A 184 21.46 -12.15 -8.82
CA ILE A 184 21.03 -11.18 -9.84
C ILE A 184 20.44 -9.95 -9.16
N ALA A 185 20.98 -8.78 -9.46
CA ALA A 185 20.45 -7.52 -8.97
C ALA A 185 19.43 -6.94 -9.97
N VAL A 186 18.24 -6.61 -9.50
CA VAL A 186 17.20 -6.01 -10.35
C VAL A 186 17.54 -4.54 -10.57
N ARG A 187 17.73 -4.14 -11.84
CA ARG A 187 18.16 -2.80 -12.23
C ARG A 187 16.95 -1.86 -12.19
N GLY A 188 16.94 -0.97 -11.21
CA GLY A 188 15.80 -0.07 -10.99
C GLY A 188 14.73 -0.76 -10.18
N ARG A 189 14.48 -0.26 -8.97
CA ARG A 189 13.21 -0.54 -8.31
C ARG A 189 12.19 0.32 -9.02
N ASP A 190 11.48 -0.25 -9.99
CA ASP A 190 10.35 0.44 -10.59
C ASP A 190 9.37 0.78 -9.46
N GLN A 191 9.16 2.08 -9.27
CA GLN A 191 8.20 2.59 -8.31
C GLN A 191 6.93 2.89 -9.08
N VAL A 192 5.81 2.45 -8.53
CA VAL A 192 4.49 2.71 -9.08
C VAL A 192 3.74 3.60 -8.11
N MET A 193 3.36 4.78 -8.58
CA MET A 193 2.41 5.65 -7.93
C MET A 193 1.02 5.31 -8.41
N LEU A 194 0.12 4.96 -7.50
CA LEU A 194 -1.29 4.75 -7.79
C LEU A 194 -2.07 5.98 -7.38
N LYS A 195 -2.80 6.58 -8.34
CA LYS A 195 -3.84 7.57 -8.07
C LYS A 195 -5.19 6.87 -8.14
N VAL A 196 -5.99 6.99 -7.08
CA VAL A 196 -7.39 6.52 -7.08
C VAL A 196 -8.30 7.73 -6.95
N VAL A 197 -9.42 7.71 -7.66
CA VAL A 197 -10.46 8.74 -7.60
C VAL A 197 -11.75 8.06 -7.22
N VAL A 198 -12.28 8.38 -6.03
CA VAL A 198 -13.61 7.98 -5.59
C VAL A 198 -14.50 9.20 -5.73
N ALA A 199 -15.40 9.18 -6.72
CA ALA A 199 -16.33 10.25 -7.00
C ALA A 199 -17.77 9.77 -6.78
N GLU A 200 -18.53 10.50 -5.99
CA GLU A 200 -19.95 10.25 -5.78
C GLU A 200 -20.77 11.53 -5.94
N VAL A 201 -21.93 11.38 -6.57
CA VAL A 201 -22.95 12.42 -6.68
C VAL A 201 -24.26 11.86 -6.16
N GLN A 202 -24.84 12.54 -5.16
CA GLN A 202 -26.17 12.27 -4.66
C GLN A 202 -27.08 13.44 -5.05
N ARG A 203 -28.28 13.14 -5.57
CA ARG A 203 -29.31 14.13 -5.88
C ARG A 203 -30.60 13.71 -5.19
N ASP A 204 -31.13 14.57 -4.36
CA ASP A 204 -32.38 14.36 -3.64
C ASP A 204 -33.40 15.41 -4.10
N ILE A 205 -34.51 14.97 -4.68
CA ILE A 205 -35.59 15.84 -5.15
C ILE A 205 -36.84 15.49 -4.37
N ILE A 206 -37.39 16.47 -3.65
CA ILE A 206 -38.58 16.34 -2.85
C ILE A 206 -39.60 17.38 -3.33
N LYS A 207 -40.77 16.92 -3.74
CA LYS A 207 -41.90 17.76 -4.15
C LYS A 207 -43.11 17.36 -3.34
N GLN A 208 -43.66 18.33 -2.62
CA GLN A 208 -44.86 18.16 -1.81
C GLN A 208 -45.86 19.24 -2.17
N LEU A 209 -47.06 18.81 -2.55
CA LEU A 209 -48.19 19.71 -2.78
C LEU A 209 -49.43 19.03 -2.24
N GLY A 210 -50.11 19.63 -1.27
CA GLY A 210 -51.34 19.08 -0.75
C GLY A 210 -52.20 20.06 0.00
N VAL A 211 -53.49 19.76 0.01
CA VAL A 211 -54.47 20.44 0.85
C VAL A 211 -55.02 19.40 1.82
N ASP A 212 -54.77 19.61 3.11
CA ASP A 212 -55.45 18.85 4.16
C ASP A 212 -56.76 19.57 4.48
N LEU A 213 -57.90 18.88 4.42
CA LEU A 213 -59.21 19.44 4.76
C LEU A 213 -59.79 18.76 5.99
N SER A 214 -60.17 19.53 6.98
CA SER A 214 -61.00 19.07 8.10
C SER A 214 -62.30 19.84 8.12
N ALA A 215 -63.43 19.13 8.21
CA ALA A 215 -64.74 19.75 8.35
C ALA A 215 -65.53 19.07 9.47
N ASN A 216 -66.18 19.88 10.29
CA ASN A 216 -67.12 19.42 11.30
C ASN A 216 -68.50 19.95 10.93
N LEU A 217 -69.40 19.04 10.57
CA LEU A 217 -70.80 19.35 10.28
C LEU A 217 -71.63 18.86 11.46
N SER A 218 -72.26 19.79 12.16
CA SER A 218 -73.21 19.48 13.22
C SER A 218 -74.62 19.79 12.76
N TYR A 219 -75.52 18.81 12.87
CA TYR A 219 -76.95 18.98 12.63
C TYR A 219 -77.72 18.34 13.79
N GLY A 220 -78.29 19.18 14.65
CA GLY A 220 -78.90 18.73 15.90
C GLY A 220 -77.84 18.13 16.85
N THR A 221 -78.03 16.87 17.27
CA THR A 221 -77.07 16.11 18.08
C THR A 221 -76.09 15.26 17.27
N ALA A 222 -76.27 15.18 15.94
CA ALA A 222 -75.40 14.40 15.06
C ALA A 222 -74.19 15.24 14.61
N VAL A 223 -73.00 14.71 14.83
CA VAL A 223 -71.73 15.33 14.42
C VAL A 223 -71.06 14.44 13.37
N VAL A 224 -70.93 14.96 12.14
CA VAL A 224 -70.20 14.30 11.06
C VAL A 224 -68.85 15.01 10.90
N ASN A 225 -67.77 14.27 11.10
CA ASN A 225 -66.41 14.76 10.92
C ASN A 225 -65.85 14.25 9.59
N PHE A 226 -65.46 15.17 8.72
CA PHE A 226 -64.62 14.86 7.57
C PHE A 226 -63.19 15.26 7.94
N ASN A 227 -62.26 14.32 7.85
CA ASN A 227 -60.85 14.62 8.02
C ASN A 227 -60.09 13.98 6.86
N ASN A 228 -59.54 14.82 6.00
CA ASN A 228 -58.57 14.45 5.00
C ASN A 228 -57.24 15.05 5.44
N SER A 229 -56.54 14.29 6.26
CA SER A 229 -55.12 14.47 6.51
C SER A 229 -54.38 13.41 5.72
N ASN A 230 -53.12 13.68 5.36
CA ASN A 230 -52.22 12.68 4.80
C ASN A 230 -51.50 11.90 5.91
N PRO A 231 -51.97 10.71 6.33
CA PRO A 231 -51.28 9.90 7.34
C PRO A 231 -50.05 9.16 6.80
N PHE A 232 -49.85 9.12 5.46
CA PHE A 232 -48.81 8.34 4.79
C PHE A 232 -47.87 9.24 3.99
N LEU A 233 -47.17 10.13 4.69
CA LEU A 233 -46.10 10.94 4.11
C LEU A 233 -44.97 10.02 3.62
N ALA A 234 -44.43 10.30 2.42
CA ALA A 234 -43.32 9.52 1.85
C ALA A 234 -42.05 9.48 2.74
N THR A 235 -41.92 10.44 3.64
CA THR A 235 -40.83 10.62 4.62
C THR A 235 -41.24 10.30 6.07
N GLY A 236 -42.49 9.93 6.33
CA GLY A 236 -43.00 9.62 7.69
C GLY A 236 -43.20 10.83 8.62
N SER A 237 -42.78 12.03 8.21
CA SER A 237 -42.97 13.29 8.95
C SER A 237 -42.99 14.50 8.00
N ALA A 238 -43.55 15.62 8.46
CA ALA A 238 -43.56 16.89 7.71
C ALA A 238 -42.15 17.50 7.71
N LEU A 239 -41.60 17.79 6.52
CA LEU A 239 -40.20 18.22 6.38
C LEU A 239 -39.91 19.63 6.93
N VAL A 240 -40.89 20.53 6.87
CA VAL A 240 -40.78 21.90 7.42
C VAL A 240 -41.98 22.15 8.34
N PRO A 241 -41.77 22.17 9.67
CA PRO A 241 -42.80 22.55 10.63
C PRO A 241 -43.28 23.98 10.35
N GLY A 242 -44.58 24.16 10.14
CA GLY A 242 -45.18 25.48 9.94
C GLY A 242 -45.22 25.99 8.49
N ASN A 243 -44.72 25.24 7.50
CA ASN A 243 -44.92 25.57 6.08
C ASN A 243 -46.36 25.20 5.63
N SER A 244 -47.34 25.89 6.21
CA SER A 244 -48.75 25.65 5.95
C SER A 244 -49.56 26.93 6.04
N VAL A 245 -50.39 27.17 5.02
CA VAL A 245 -51.40 28.22 5.03
C VAL A 245 -52.70 27.61 5.52
N VAL A 246 -53.19 28.08 6.66
CA VAL A 246 -54.43 27.59 7.28
C VAL A 246 -55.54 28.61 7.06
N GLY A 247 -56.57 28.23 6.30
CA GLY A 247 -57.80 29.00 6.11
C GLY A 247 -58.98 28.27 6.72
N GLY A 248 -59.91 28.99 7.34
CA GLY A 248 -61.11 28.40 7.94
C GLY A 248 -62.38 29.19 7.63
N PHE A 249 -63.47 28.49 7.39
CA PHE A 249 -64.82 29.01 7.19
C PHE A 249 -65.76 28.42 8.26
N GLY A 250 -66.71 29.22 8.76
CA GLY A 250 -67.84 28.72 9.56
C GLY A 250 -67.64 28.63 11.09
N LYS A 251 -66.57 29.20 11.66
CA LYS A 251 -66.31 29.22 13.12
C LYS A 251 -67.20 30.24 13.85
N SER A 252 -68.52 30.16 13.66
CA SER A 252 -69.50 31.09 14.26
C SER A 252 -70.69 30.33 14.85
N ILE A 253 -71.17 30.79 16.01
CA ILE A 253 -72.37 30.27 16.68
C ILE A 253 -73.45 31.33 16.48
N ILE A 254 -74.54 30.96 15.80
CA ILE A 254 -75.69 31.85 15.59
C ILE A 254 -76.89 31.23 16.30
N ASN A 255 -77.45 31.95 17.28
CA ASN A 255 -78.62 31.52 18.06
C ASN A 255 -78.48 30.14 18.74
N GLY A 256 -77.30 29.82 19.28
CA GLY A 256 -77.05 28.55 19.98
C GLY A 256 -76.87 27.33 19.08
N VAL A 257 -76.87 27.53 17.75
CA VAL A 257 -76.58 26.49 16.76
C VAL A 257 -75.14 26.66 16.25
N THR A 258 -74.33 25.62 16.41
CA THR A 258 -72.97 25.56 15.87
C THR A 258 -73.04 25.44 14.35
N MET A 259 -72.48 26.40 13.62
CA MET A 259 -72.43 26.34 12.17
C MET A 259 -71.38 25.31 11.71
N PRO A 260 -71.57 24.68 10.52
CA PRO A 260 -70.57 23.78 9.97
C PRO A 260 -69.24 24.53 9.78
N THR A 261 -68.17 23.96 10.32
CA THR A 261 -66.83 24.52 10.19
C THR A 261 -66.05 23.74 9.14
N VAL A 262 -65.32 24.44 8.29
CA VAL A 262 -64.38 23.86 7.33
C VAL A 262 -63.04 24.55 7.52
N GLN A 263 -62.00 23.77 7.76
CA GLN A 263 -60.63 24.22 7.84
C GLN A 263 -59.85 23.54 6.72
N ALA A 264 -59.13 24.33 5.93
CA ALA A 264 -58.26 23.88 4.87
C ALA A 264 -56.83 24.32 5.19
N THR A 265 -55.90 23.38 5.08
CA THR A 265 -54.47 23.60 5.29
C THR A 265 -53.75 23.30 3.98
N LEU A 266 -53.29 24.35 3.30
CA LEU A 266 -52.49 24.21 2.09
C LEU A 266 -51.01 24.09 2.48
N ARG A 267 -50.36 23.04 1.97
CA ARG A 267 -48.92 22.80 2.08
C ARG A 267 -48.33 22.68 0.69
N ALA A 268 -47.34 23.50 0.38
CA ALA A 268 -46.63 23.47 -0.89
C ALA A 268 -45.13 23.65 -0.63
N MET A 269 -44.32 22.74 -1.16
CA MET A 269 -42.87 22.73 -1.00
C MET A 269 -42.23 22.02 -2.19
N GLU A 270 -41.15 22.59 -2.69
CA GLU A 270 -40.19 21.91 -3.56
C GLU A 270 -38.81 22.10 -2.94
N ASN A 271 -38.10 21.01 -2.72
CA ASN A 271 -36.74 21.01 -2.21
C ASN A 271 -35.88 20.14 -3.12
N SER A 272 -34.74 20.69 -3.57
CA SER A 272 -33.77 19.98 -4.40
C SER A 272 -32.40 20.13 -3.77
N GLY A 273 -31.75 19.01 -3.47
CA GLY A 273 -30.41 18.95 -2.90
C GLY A 273 -29.47 18.16 -3.80
N VAL A 274 -28.21 18.60 -3.88
CA VAL A 274 -27.13 17.86 -4.55
C VAL A 274 -25.90 17.84 -3.64
N ILE A 275 -25.35 16.66 -3.44
CA ILE A 275 -24.11 16.45 -2.69
C ILE A 275 -23.10 15.79 -3.62
N ARG A 276 -21.89 16.35 -3.66
CA ARG A 276 -20.76 15.76 -4.40
C ARG A 276 -19.63 15.44 -3.43
N THR A 277 -19.19 14.19 -3.44
CA THR A 277 -18.06 13.73 -2.65
C THR A 277 -16.94 13.31 -3.60
N LEU A 278 -15.73 13.84 -3.40
CA LEU A 278 -14.54 13.49 -4.16
C LEU A 278 -13.40 13.17 -3.20
N ALA A 279 -12.81 11.99 -3.35
CA ALA A 279 -11.59 11.59 -2.66
C ALA A 279 -10.56 11.13 -3.69
N GLU A 280 -9.34 11.70 -3.62
CA GLU A 280 -8.24 11.38 -4.52
C GLU A 280 -6.99 10.92 -3.76
N PRO A 281 -6.99 9.74 -3.11
CA PRO A 281 -5.77 9.24 -2.47
C PRO A 281 -4.71 8.89 -3.51
N SER A 282 -3.45 9.15 -3.16
CA SER A 282 -2.29 8.72 -3.94
C SER A 282 -1.26 8.07 -3.03
N LEU A 283 -0.64 6.98 -3.51
CA LEU A 283 0.38 6.25 -2.76
C LEU A 283 1.39 5.63 -3.75
N THR A 284 2.68 5.63 -3.37
CA THR A 284 3.75 5.04 -4.18
C THR A 284 4.30 3.79 -3.50
N ALA A 285 4.52 2.74 -4.28
CA ALA A 285 5.06 1.47 -3.80
C ALA A 285 6.12 0.92 -4.77
N ILE A 286 6.99 0.04 -4.28
CA ILE A 286 7.93 -0.70 -5.11
C ILE A 286 7.18 -1.84 -5.80
N SER A 287 7.53 -2.15 -7.05
CA SER A 287 6.99 -3.32 -7.76
C SER A 287 7.20 -4.62 -6.95
N GLY A 288 6.10 -5.33 -6.68
CA GLY A 288 6.03 -6.57 -5.90
C GLY A 288 5.71 -6.38 -4.42
N GLU A 289 5.70 -5.15 -3.91
CA GLU A 289 5.53 -4.86 -2.49
C GLU A 289 4.18 -4.19 -2.20
N SER A 290 3.51 -4.61 -1.13
CA SER A 290 2.23 -4.03 -0.71
C SER A 290 2.46 -2.72 0.02
N ALA A 291 1.64 -1.71 -0.29
CA ALA A 291 1.61 -0.45 0.43
C ALA A 291 0.20 -0.16 0.95
N ASN A 292 0.14 0.44 2.15
CA ASN A 292 -1.10 0.84 2.79
C ASN A 292 -1.10 2.34 3.10
N PHE A 293 -2.27 2.95 2.93
CA PHE A 293 -2.53 4.35 3.26
C PHE A 293 -3.87 4.44 3.95
N LEU A 294 -3.93 5.21 5.05
CA LEU A 294 -5.15 5.52 5.77
C LEU A 294 -5.13 7.00 6.11
N ALA A 295 -6.16 7.72 5.65
CA ALA A 295 -6.43 9.09 6.03
C ALA A 295 -7.84 9.17 6.61
N GLY A 296 -7.94 9.46 7.91
CA GLY A 296 -9.20 9.44 8.60
C GLY A 296 -9.05 9.56 10.11
N GLY A 297 -10.06 9.12 10.83
CA GLY A 297 -10.10 9.16 12.30
C GLY A 297 -10.66 7.88 12.89
N GLU A 298 -10.79 7.89 14.21
CA GLU A 298 -11.42 6.82 14.97
C GLU A 298 -12.68 7.35 15.66
N PHE A 299 -13.78 6.61 15.53
CA PHE A 299 -15.04 6.94 16.18
C PHE A 299 -15.31 5.95 17.33
N PRO A 300 -15.58 6.43 18.56
CA PRO A 300 -15.87 5.58 19.72
C PRO A 300 -17.27 4.97 19.65
N ILE A 301 -17.37 3.65 19.69
CA ILE A 301 -18.64 2.91 19.74
C ILE A 301 -18.77 2.23 21.12
N PRO A 302 -19.87 2.43 21.87
CA PRO A 302 -20.08 1.71 23.12
C PRO A 302 -20.31 0.21 22.81
N SER A 303 -19.44 -0.65 23.32
CA SER A 303 -19.46 -2.10 23.05
C SER A 303 -20.03 -2.94 24.21
N GLY A 304 -20.39 -2.28 25.33
CA GLY A 304 -21.05 -2.91 26.46
C GLY A 304 -20.96 -2.05 27.72
N VAL A 305 -21.46 -2.58 28.84
CA VAL A 305 -21.30 -1.99 30.17
C VAL A 305 -20.61 -3.01 31.08
N SER A 306 -19.52 -2.59 31.72
CA SER A 306 -18.81 -3.33 32.76
C SER A 306 -19.31 -2.84 34.11
N CYS A 307 -19.99 -3.70 34.86
CA CYS A 307 -20.47 -3.38 36.20
C CYS A 307 -19.60 -4.11 37.24
N THR A 308 -18.85 -3.36 38.04
CA THR A 308 -18.11 -3.87 39.20
C THR A 308 -18.62 -3.15 40.45
N ASN A 309 -19.02 -3.89 41.49
CA ASN A 309 -19.55 -3.34 42.74
C ASN A 309 -20.68 -2.31 42.57
N GLY A 310 -21.64 -2.57 41.67
CA GLY A 310 -22.81 -1.70 41.47
C GLY A 310 -22.53 -0.40 40.70
N THR A 311 -21.27 -0.12 40.31
CA THR A 311 -20.92 0.99 39.40
C THR A 311 -20.74 0.44 37.99
N CYS A 312 -21.63 0.83 37.06
CA CYS A 312 -21.56 0.42 35.67
C CYS A 312 -20.82 1.49 34.84
N THR A 313 -19.73 1.10 34.20
CA THR A 313 -18.95 1.94 33.28
C THR A 313 -19.14 1.46 31.84
N PRO A 314 -19.38 2.36 30.87
CA PRO A 314 -19.50 1.97 29.47
C PRO A 314 -18.12 1.61 28.90
N THR A 315 -18.00 0.42 28.31
CA THR A 315 -16.82 0.02 27.54
C THR A 315 -16.90 0.63 26.15
N VAL A 316 -15.84 1.31 25.72
CA VAL A 316 -15.76 1.99 24.43
C VAL A 316 -14.78 1.25 23.51
N THR A 317 -15.20 0.96 22.28
CA THR A 317 -14.35 0.39 21.23
C THR A 317 -14.25 1.38 20.08
N PHE A 318 -13.03 1.70 19.66
CA PHE A 318 -12.78 2.63 18.57
C PHE A 318 -12.86 1.94 17.22
N LYS A 319 -13.59 2.54 16.27
CA LYS A 319 -13.69 2.07 14.89
C LYS A 319 -13.16 3.12 13.93
N LYS A 320 -12.23 2.72 13.06
CA LYS A 320 -11.62 3.60 12.05
C LYS A 320 -12.63 3.93 10.94
N PHE A 321 -12.60 5.17 10.49
CA PHE A 321 -13.30 5.65 9.29
C PHE A 321 -12.38 6.56 8.49
N GLY A 322 -12.74 6.90 7.26
CA GLY A 322 -11.95 7.69 6.33
C GLY A 322 -11.63 6.94 5.04
N ILE A 323 -10.57 7.36 4.38
CA ILE A 323 -10.10 6.78 3.11
C ILE A 323 -8.96 5.81 3.41
N SER A 324 -9.11 4.55 3.02
CA SER A 324 -8.04 3.57 3.03
C SER A 324 -7.74 3.07 1.62
N LEU A 325 -6.46 2.93 1.33
CA LEU A 325 -5.94 2.41 0.08
C LEU A 325 -4.89 1.36 0.42
N ASN A 326 -5.12 0.13 0.00
CA ASN A 326 -4.13 -0.93 -0.01
C ASN A 326 -3.91 -1.34 -1.47
N PHE A 327 -2.66 -1.36 -1.91
CA PHE A 327 -2.36 -1.87 -3.24
C PHE A 327 -1.01 -2.58 -3.30
N THR A 328 -0.91 -3.50 -4.26
CA THR A 328 0.34 -4.20 -4.60
C THR A 328 0.51 -4.10 -6.12
N PRO A 329 1.49 -3.32 -6.61
CA PRO A 329 1.77 -3.22 -8.03
C PRO A 329 2.80 -4.27 -8.46
N VAL A 330 2.70 -4.76 -9.69
CA VAL A 330 3.71 -5.59 -10.35
C VAL A 330 3.89 -5.08 -11.77
N VAL A 331 5.08 -4.57 -12.09
CA VAL A 331 5.42 -4.14 -13.44
C VAL A 331 5.73 -5.37 -14.30
N LEU A 332 5.03 -5.50 -15.42
CA LEU A 332 5.16 -6.60 -16.36
C LEU A 332 6.06 -6.20 -17.55
N SER A 333 6.58 -7.20 -18.26
CA SER A 333 7.12 -6.99 -19.60
C SER A 333 6.01 -6.42 -20.50
N GLU A 334 6.34 -5.45 -21.37
CA GLU A 334 5.41 -4.67 -22.21
C GLU A 334 4.88 -3.36 -21.58
N GLY A 335 5.41 -2.92 -20.43
CA GLY A 335 5.08 -1.61 -19.84
C GLY A 335 3.66 -1.52 -19.26
N ARG A 336 3.03 -2.68 -19.05
CA ARG A 336 1.78 -2.82 -18.31
C ARG A 336 2.06 -3.07 -16.83
N ILE A 337 1.09 -2.71 -16.00
CA ILE A 337 1.19 -2.82 -14.56
C ILE A 337 0.00 -3.64 -14.09
N SER A 338 0.28 -4.80 -13.53
CA SER A 338 -0.70 -5.59 -12.79
C SER A 338 -0.85 -4.98 -11.40
N LEU A 339 -2.08 -4.72 -10.98
CA LEU A 339 -2.41 -4.06 -9.74
C LEU A 339 -3.43 -4.90 -9.00
N ARG A 340 -3.13 -5.28 -7.75
CA ARG A 340 -4.18 -5.66 -6.81
C ARG A 340 -4.52 -4.42 -5.98
N VAL A 341 -5.76 -3.95 -6.06
CA VAL A 341 -6.19 -2.71 -5.42
C VAL A 341 -7.38 -2.99 -4.51
N ALA A 342 -7.25 -2.64 -3.24
CA ALA A 342 -8.34 -2.61 -2.28
C ALA A 342 -8.50 -1.17 -1.75
N THR A 343 -9.59 -0.52 -2.11
CA THR A 343 -9.92 0.84 -1.67
C THR A 343 -11.17 0.85 -0.82
N GLU A 344 -11.16 1.65 0.23
CA GLU A 344 -12.33 1.91 1.06
C GLU A 344 -12.48 3.40 1.31
N ALA A 345 -13.68 3.95 1.11
CA ALA A 345 -14.06 5.27 1.56
C ALA A 345 -15.21 5.15 2.55
N SER A 346 -14.96 5.51 3.80
CA SER A 346 -15.89 5.42 4.92
C SER A 346 -16.13 6.79 5.52
N GLU A 347 -17.40 7.15 5.68
CA GLU A 347 -17.83 8.40 6.31
C GLU A 347 -18.81 8.12 7.46
N VAL A 348 -18.81 8.99 8.46
CA VAL A 348 -19.78 8.92 9.56
C VAL A 348 -21.14 9.37 9.04
N ASN A 349 -22.19 8.59 9.30
CA ASN A 349 -23.55 8.88 8.89
C ASN A 349 -24.52 8.82 10.08
N ASN A 350 -25.29 9.90 10.27
CA ASN A 350 -26.26 10.04 11.35
C ASN A 350 -27.66 9.52 11.00
N GLU A 351 -27.96 9.20 9.73
CA GLU A 351 -29.30 8.76 9.29
C GLU A 351 -29.77 7.47 9.97
N ASN A 352 -28.86 6.54 10.23
CA ASN A 352 -29.13 5.27 10.91
C ASN A 352 -28.53 5.26 12.33
N ALA A 353 -28.45 6.41 13.00
CA ALA A 353 -27.93 6.49 14.35
C ALA A 353 -28.87 5.82 15.35
N ILE A 354 -28.31 5.05 16.29
CA ILE A 354 -29.06 4.42 17.38
C ILE A 354 -28.83 5.23 18.65
N GLN A 355 -29.89 5.47 19.42
CA GLN A 355 -29.79 6.11 20.74
C GLN A 355 -29.60 5.04 21.81
N ILE A 356 -28.45 5.04 22.48
CA ILE A 356 -28.16 4.15 23.62
C ILE A 356 -27.95 5.02 24.85
N SER A 357 -28.84 4.92 25.83
CA SER A 357 -28.77 5.67 27.09
C SER A 357 -28.62 7.20 26.92
N GLY A 358 -29.26 7.77 25.89
CA GLY A 358 -29.20 9.22 25.58
C GLY A 358 -28.00 9.66 24.72
N THR A 359 -27.11 8.74 24.36
CA THR A 359 -25.98 9.00 23.45
C THR A 359 -26.31 8.50 22.05
N ALA A 360 -26.21 9.38 21.06
CA ALA A 360 -26.40 9.04 19.65
C ALA A 360 -25.14 8.32 19.13
N VAL A 361 -25.27 7.05 18.77
CA VAL A 361 -24.21 6.29 18.10
C VAL A 361 -24.46 6.35 16.59
N PRO A 362 -23.67 7.12 15.82
CA PRO A 362 -23.80 7.21 14.38
C PRO A 362 -23.40 5.89 13.71
N SER A 363 -23.94 5.70 12.51
CA SER A 363 -23.57 4.61 11.60
C SER A 363 -22.36 5.02 10.74
N ILE A 364 -21.74 4.05 10.05
CA ILE A 364 -20.69 4.32 9.06
C ILE A 364 -21.22 3.91 7.70
N LYS A 365 -21.13 4.82 6.73
CA LYS A 365 -21.40 4.52 5.32
C LYS A 365 -20.08 4.20 4.63
N THR A 366 -19.92 2.95 4.22
CA THR A 366 -18.67 2.44 3.63
C THR A 366 -18.86 2.12 2.16
N ARG A 367 -17.91 2.55 1.34
CA ARG A 367 -17.76 2.19 -0.07
C ARG A 367 -16.46 1.42 -0.21
N ARG A 368 -16.51 0.16 -0.63
CA ARG A 368 -15.34 -0.71 -0.73
C ARG A 368 -15.31 -1.40 -2.08
N ALA A 369 -14.12 -1.49 -2.66
CA ALA A 369 -13.83 -2.30 -3.84
C ALA A 369 -12.48 -3.00 -3.65
N ASP A 370 -12.40 -4.28 -4.02
CA ASP A 370 -11.17 -5.10 -4.01
C ASP A 370 -11.14 -5.90 -5.31
N THR A 371 -10.12 -5.69 -6.14
CA THR A 371 -9.97 -6.36 -7.42
C THR A 371 -8.54 -6.31 -7.94
N THR A 372 -8.25 -7.12 -8.94
CA THR A 372 -6.98 -7.16 -9.67
C THR A 372 -7.20 -6.67 -11.09
N LEU A 373 -6.36 -5.75 -11.54
CA LEU A 373 -6.48 -5.02 -12.80
C LEU A 373 -5.13 -5.02 -13.52
N GLU A 374 -5.14 -4.94 -14.85
CA GLU A 374 -3.92 -4.72 -15.63
C GLU A 374 -4.08 -3.46 -16.49
N ILE A 375 -3.21 -2.48 -16.26
CA ILE A 375 -3.35 -1.14 -16.84
C ILE A 375 -1.97 -0.65 -17.31
N PRO A 376 -1.84 0.00 -18.49
CA PRO A 376 -0.59 0.64 -18.89
C PRO A 376 -0.26 1.85 -17.99
N SER A 377 1.02 2.20 -17.89
CA SER A 377 1.44 3.41 -17.16
C SER A 377 0.76 4.68 -17.73
N GLY A 378 0.11 5.46 -16.87
CA GLY A 378 -0.67 6.64 -17.22
C GLY A 378 -2.07 6.35 -17.77
N GLY A 379 -2.44 5.09 -18.00
CA GLY A 379 -3.79 4.69 -18.37
C GLY A 379 -4.75 4.73 -17.18
N SER A 380 -6.01 5.06 -17.41
CA SER A 380 -7.05 5.04 -16.38
C SER A 380 -8.07 3.94 -16.65
N MET A 381 -8.54 3.28 -15.60
CA MET A 381 -9.61 2.29 -15.68
C MET A 381 -10.63 2.49 -14.55
N VAL A 382 -11.91 2.33 -14.86
CA VAL A 382 -12.97 2.31 -13.86
C VAL A 382 -12.94 0.95 -13.17
N MET A 383 -12.69 0.96 -11.86
CA MET A 383 -12.63 -0.23 -11.02
C MET A 383 -14.03 -0.67 -10.56
N ALA A 384 -14.88 0.30 -10.21
CA ALA A 384 -16.24 0.05 -9.76
C ALA A 384 -17.15 1.23 -10.11
N GLY A 385 -18.44 0.94 -10.32
CA GLY A 385 -19.47 1.94 -10.53
C GLY A 385 -20.81 1.48 -9.96
N LEU A 386 -21.62 2.42 -9.48
CA LEU A 386 -22.98 2.17 -8.99
C LEU A 386 -23.88 3.34 -9.35
N ILE A 387 -25.01 3.04 -9.96
CA ILE A 387 -26.12 4.00 -10.13
C ILE A 387 -27.31 3.44 -9.36
N LYS A 388 -27.79 4.19 -8.39
CA LYS A 388 -28.96 3.85 -7.57
C LYS A 388 -29.99 4.95 -7.72
N GLN A 389 -31.21 4.58 -8.10
CA GLN A 389 -32.36 5.47 -8.14
C GLN A 389 -33.47 4.92 -7.26
N GLN A 390 -34.02 5.75 -6.39
CA GLN A 390 -35.14 5.41 -5.52
C GLN A 390 -36.21 6.49 -5.62
N THR A 391 -37.33 6.15 -6.24
CA THR A 391 -38.50 7.03 -6.34
C THR A 391 -39.60 6.54 -5.40
N LYS A 392 -40.11 7.44 -4.56
CA LYS A 392 -41.29 7.22 -3.71
C LYS A 392 -42.35 8.24 -4.07
N GLN A 393 -43.58 7.79 -4.24
CA GLN A 393 -44.71 8.67 -4.49
C GLN A 393 -45.88 8.24 -3.59
N SER A 394 -46.48 9.20 -2.91
CA SER A 394 -47.69 9.01 -2.10
C SER A 394 -48.75 10.02 -2.55
N ILE A 395 -49.99 9.55 -2.69
CA ILE A 395 -51.13 10.42 -2.98
C ILE A 395 -52.23 10.07 -1.99
N SER A 396 -52.62 11.05 -1.19
CA SER A 396 -53.69 10.92 -0.20
C SER A 396 -54.74 11.99 -0.49
N GLY A 397 -56.00 11.61 -0.62
CA GLY A 397 -57.06 12.56 -0.96
C GLY A 397 -58.43 12.06 -0.56
N MET A 398 -59.43 12.94 -0.62
CA MET A 398 -60.79 12.61 -0.22
C MET A 398 -61.45 11.71 -1.27
N PRO A 399 -62.04 10.57 -0.88
CA PRO A 399 -62.72 9.68 -1.83
C PRO A 399 -63.81 10.43 -2.63
N GLY A 400 -63.94 10.11 -3.92
CA GLY A 400 -64.88 10.78 -4.84
C GLY A 400 -64.34 12.11 -5.38
N VAL A 401 -64.26 13.15 -4.54
CA VAL A 401 -63.94 14.52 -5.00
C VAL A 401 -62.50 14.71 -5.47
N SER A 402 -61.55 13.89 -5.01
CA SER A 402 -60.14 13.93 -5.45
C SER A 402 -59.92 13.52 -6.92
N GLN A 403 -60.91 12.88 -7.55
CA GLN A 403 -60.84 12.39 -8.92
C GLN A 403 -61.46 13.36 -9.94
N ILE A 404 -62.08 14.47 -9.48
CA ILE A 404 -62.68 15.46 -10.37
C ILE A 404 -61.57 16.13 -11.21
N PRO A 405 -61.71 16.21 -12.56
CA PRO A 405 -60.76 16.91 -13.40
C PRO A 405 -60.61 18.37 -12.97
N VAL A 406 -59.39 18.91 -13.04
CA VAL A 406 -59.03 20.31 -12.68
C VAL A 406 -59.15 20.60 -11.17
N LEU A 407 -60.27 20.28 -10.52
CA LEU A 407 -60.54 20.63 -9.12
C LEU A 407 -60.06 19.58 -8.11
N GLY A 408 -59.83 18.34 -8.52
CA GLY A 408 -59.41 17.25 -7.64
C GLY A 408 -58.06 17.49 -6.95
N THR A 409 -57.21 18.38 -7.49
CA THR A 409 -55.94 18.81 -6.86
C THR A 409 -56.15 19.58 -5.56
N LEU A 410 -57.31 20.21 -5.38
CA LEU A 410 -57.66 20.93 -4.14
C LEU A 410 -58.11 20.00 -3.02
N PHE A 411 -58.37 18.72 -3.33
CA PHE A 411 -58.87 17.72 -2.38
C PHE A 411 -57.93 16.51 -2.25
N ARG A 412 -56.67 16.67 -2.67
CA ARG A 412 -55.63 15.65 -2.54
C ARG A 412 -54.28 16.28 -2.21
N SER A 413 -53.42 15.46 -1.65
CA SER A 413 -52.01 15.71 -1.41
C SER A 413 -51.18 14.73 -2.23
N ARG A 414 -50.06 15.21 -2.75
CA ARG A 414 -49.07 14.45 -3.50
C ARG A 414 -47.70 14.72 -2.90
N ASP A 415 -47.08 13.66 -2.43
CA ASP A 415 -45.67 13.64 -2.04
C ASP A 415 -44.89 12.87 -3.10
N TYR A 416 -43.77 13.44 -3.52
CA TYR A 416 -42.83 12.84 -4.46
C TYR A 416 -41.43 13.01 -3.92
N VAL A 417 -40.70 11.91 -3.78
CA VAL A 417 -39.32 11.87 -3.33
C VAL A 417 -38.52 11.06 -4.35
N ASN A 418 -37.44 11.61 -4.85
CA ASN A 418 -36.56 10.93 -5.79
C ASN A 418 -35.10 11.09 -5.37
N ASN A 419 -34.47 10.00 -4.97
CA ASN A 419 -33.09 9.96 -4.50
C ASN A 419 -32.25 9.21 -5.53
N ASN A 420 -31.30 9.91 -6.13
CA ASN A 420 -30.36 9.36 -7.11
C ASN A 420 -28.95 9.37 -6.50
N THR A 421 -28.20 8.29 -6.66
CA THR A 421 -26.81 8.18 -6.24
C THR A 421 -25.99 7.59 -7.37
N GLU A 422 -24.92 8.27 -7.76
CA GLU A 422 -23.96 7.84 -8.77
C GLU A 422 -22.59 7.76 -8.11
N LEU A 423 -21.95 6.60 -8.13
CA LEU A 423 -20.61 6.36 -7.58
C LEU A 423 -19.72 5.80 -8.68
N MET A 424 -18.49 6.30 -8.76
CA MET A 424 -17.45 5.78 -9.63
C MET A 424 -16.12 5.74 -8.88
N ILE A 425 -15.41 4.62 -8.99
CA ILE A 425 -14.04 4.48 -8.51
C ILE A 425 -13.13 4.26 -9.71
N LEU A 426 -12.23 5.20 -9.94
CA LEU A 426 -11.27 5.18 -11.05
C LEU A 426 -9.85 5.03 -10.51
N VAL A 427 -9.04 4.24 -11.19
CA VAL A 427 -7.64 4.00 -10.83
C VAL A 427 -6.73 4.39 -11.97
N THR A 428 -5.55 4.92 -11.67
CA THR A 428 -4.55 5.34 -12.67
C THR A 428 -3.15 5.14 -12.09
N PRO A 429 -2.40 4.11 -12.53
CA PRO A 429 -1.02 3.90 -12.11
C PRO A 429 -0.04 4.72 -12.96
N TYR A 430 1.08 5.11 -12.35
CA TYR A 430 2.19 5.77 -13.01
C TYR A 430 3.49 5.12 -12.56
N VAL A 431 4.38 4.77 -13.49
CA VAL A 431 5.78 4.49 -13.14
C VAL A 431 6.46 5.83 -12.85
N VAL A 432 7.00 5.97 -11.64
CA VAL A 432 7.60 7.22 -11.15
C VAL A 432 9.06 7.01 -10.74
N ARG A 433 9.80 8.12 -10.65
CA ARG A 433 11.19 8.15 -10.17
C ARG A 433 11.29 9.14 -9.02
N ALA A 434 12.18 8.86 -8.08
CA ALA A 434 12.49 9.81 -7.01
C ALA A 434 13.15 11.07 -7.59
N VAL A 435 12.72 12.23 -7.10
CA VAL A 435 13.27 13.55 -7.43
C VAL A 435 13.82 14.21 -6.16
N ALA A 436 14.59 15.30 -6.31
CA ALA A 436 15.06 16.05 -5.15
C ALA A 436 13.88 16.72 -4.43
N GLN A 437 13.93 16.82 -3.10
CA GLN A 437 12.84 17.38 -2.29
C GLN A 437 12.43 18.80 -2.72
N LYS A 438 13.40 19.63 -3.15
CA LYS A 438 13.14 21.00 -3.63
C LYS A 438 12.25 21.07 -4.89
N ASP A 439 12.16 19.97 -5.63
CA ASP A 439 11.35 19.86 -6.85
C ASP A 439 9.94 19.34 -6.53
N LEU A 440 9.63 19.00 -5.27
CA LEU A 440 8.31 18.62 -4.78
C LEU A 440 7.60 19.85 -4.22
N SER A 441 6.35 20.09 -4.63
CA SER A 441 5.50 21.08 -3.97
C SER A 441 4.89 20.47 -2.71
N ARG A 442 5.05 21.13 -1.58
CA ARG A 442 4.34 20.76 -0.35
C ARG A 442 3.02 21.53 -0.25
N PRO A 443 1.99 20.97 0.42
CA PRO A 443 0.73 21.69 0.64
C PRO A 443 0.88 23.01 1.41
N ASP A 444 1.95 23.15 2.21
CA ASP A 444 2.29 24.37 2.97
C ASP A 444 3.15 25.37 2.19
N ASP A 445 3.59 25.06 0.96
CA ASP A 445 4.41 25.99 0.19
C ASP A 445 3.60 27.24 -0.19
N GLY A 446 4.05 28.41 0.29
CA GLY A 446 3.33 29.69 0.12
C GLY A 446 2.26 29.95 1.17
N PHE A 447 2.10 29.07 2.17
CA PHE A 447 1.29 29.35 3.34
C PHE A 447 1.99 30.36 4.25
N ALA A 448 1.30 31.46 4.54
CA ALA A 448 1.72 32.44 5.53
C ALA A 448 0.50 32.79 6.39
N ASP A 449 0.67 32.71 7.70
CA ASP A 449 -0.34 33.15 8.66
C ASP A 449 -0.69 34.62 8.40
N ALA A 450 -1.98 34.96 8.49
CA ALA A 450 -2.39 36.36 8.42
C ALA A 450 -1.87 37.13 9.65
N SER A 451 -1.36 38.34 9.45
CA SER A 451 -1.00 39.21 10.57
C SER A 451 -2.24 39.64 11.34
N ASP A 452 -2.17 39.72 12.67
CA ASP A 452 -3.27 40.08 13.58
C ASP A 452 -4.20 41.20 13.07
N PRO A 453 -3.72 42.38 12.61
CA PRO A 453 -4.63 43.42 12.11
C PRO A 453 -5.36 43.07 10.79
N GLN A 454 -4.79 42.18 9.95
CA GLN A 454 -5.48 41.67 8.76
C GLN A 454 -6.52 40.60 9.10
N ALA A 455 -6.23 39.75 10.09
CA ALA A 455 -7.19 38.76 10.58
C ALA A 455 -8.36 39.43 11.31
N ASP A 456 -8.08 40.38 12.20
CA ASP A 456 -9.08 41.01 13.07
C ASP A 456 -9.93 42.08 12.36
N LEU A 457 -9.35 42.87 11.44
CA LEU A 457 -10.08 43.97 10.77
C LEU A 457 -10.66 43.57 9.41
N LEU A 458 -10.01 42.67 8.68
CA LEU A 458 -10.39 42.29 7.31
C LEU A 458 -10.91 40.86 7.21
N GLY A 459 -10.92 40.09 8.31
CA GLY A 459 -11.42 38.71 8.34
C GLY A 459 -10.63 37.76 7.42
N SER A 460 -9.43 38.15 6.98
CA SER A 460 -8.61 37.31 6.12
C SER A 460 -7.86 36.30 6.98
N ILE A 461 -8.21 35.02 6.84
CA ILE A 461 -7.63 33.95 7.65
C ILE A 461 -6.21 33.58 7.13
N ASN A 462 -5.95 33.74 5.83
CA ASN A 462 -4.65 33.43 5.21
C ASN A 462 -4.19 34.55 4.25
N ARG A 463 -2.88 34.76 4.13
CA ARG A 463 -2.28 35.62 3.10
C ARG A 463 -1.57 34.77 2.05
N ILE A 464 -2.14 34.65 0.86
CA ILE A 464 -1.49 33.95 -0.25
C ILE A 464 -0.48 34.90 -0.88
N TYR A 465 0.82 34.68 -0.66
CA TYR A 465 1.87 35.31 -1.46
C TYR A 465 2.17 34.44 -2.68
N GLY A 466 2.08 35.01 -3.88
CA GLY A 466 2.69 34.40 -5.06
C GLY A 466 4.21 34.35 -4.87
N VAL A 467 4.81 33.17 -5.05
CA VAL A 467 6.25 32.96 -4.92
C VAL A 467 7.01 33.93 -5.84
N PRO A 468 7.89 34.82 -5.33
CA PRO A 468 8.72 35.65 -6.18
C PRO A 468 9.82 34.77 -6.79
N GLY A 469 9.64 34.33 -8.04
CA GLY A 469 10.72 33.63 -8.76
C GLY A 469 10.33 32.66 -9.88
N ARG A 470 9.05 32.34 -10.09
CA ARG A 470 8.63 31.55 -11.27
C ARG A 470 7.48 32.26 -11.99
N ALA A 471 7.84 33.21 -12.84
CA ALA A 471 7.00 33.58 -13.98
C ALA A 471 7.15 32.47 -15.04
N GLU A 472 6.54 31.31 -14.80
CA GLU A 472 6.15 30.50 -15.96
C GLU A 472 5.07 31.30 -16.69
N PRO A 473 5.14 31.47 -18.03
CA PRO A 473 4.12 32.20 -18.75
C PRO A 473 2.79 31.52 -18.46
N ALA A 474 1.87 32.27 -17.84
CA ALA A 474 0.54 31.82 -17.52
C ALA A 474 -0.08 31.24 -18.79
N ARG A 475 -0.10 29.91 -18.91
CA ARG A 475 -0.99 29.24 -19.85
C ARG A 475 -2.38 29.62 -19.38
N GLN A 476 -3.01 30.51 -20.15
CA GLN A 476 -4.41 30.87 -19.99
C GLN A 476 -5.26 29.61 -20.13
N TYR A 477 -5.49 28.90 -19.02
CA TYR A 477 -6.57 27.94 -18.94
C TYR A 477 -7.88 28.73 -18.91
N ARG A 478 -8.45 28.96 -20.09
CA ARG A 478 -9.88 29.28 -20.23
C ARG A 478 -10.64 27.95 -20.17
N GLY A 479 -10.99 27.55 -18.96
CA GLY A 479 -11.99 26.52 -18.72
C GLY A 479 -13.04 27.09 -17.79
N THR A 480 -14.27 27.22 -18.27
CA THR A 480 -15.41 27.61 -17.46
C THR A 480 -15.74 26.45 -16.52
N TYR A 481 -15.25 26.49 -15.28
CA TYR A 481 -15.67 25.55 -14.25
C TYR A 481 -16.67 26.24 -13.34
N GLY A 482 -17.94 25.96 -13.60
CA GLY A 482 -19.06 26.41 -12.80
C GLY A 482 -20.35 26.01 -13.51
N PHE A 483 -20.98 24.93 -13.06
CA PHE A 483 -22.43 24.82 -13.17
C PHE A 483 -22.98 25.29 -11.84
N ILE A 484 -23.14 26.61 -11.71
CA ILE A 484 -24.25 27.16 -10.94
C ILE A 484 -25.39 27.18 -11.95
N THR A 485 -26.45 26.43 -11.69
CA THR A 485 -27.72 26.60 -12.38
C THR A 485 -28.73 27.15 -11.39
N ASP A 486 -29.50 28.12 -11.90
CA ASP A 486 -30.77 28.64 -11.39
C ASP A 486 -31.71 27.60 -10.76
#